data_AF-A0A528MQ17-F1
#
_entry.id   AF-A0A528MQ17-F1
#
_cell.length_a   1.000
_cell.length_b   1.000
_cell.length_c   1.000
_cell.angle_alpha   90.00
_cell.angle_beta   90.00
_cell.angle_gamma   90.00
#
_symmetry.space_group_name_H-M   'P 1'
#
loop_
_entity.id
_entity.type
_entity.pdbx_description
1 polymer ?
#
loop_
_entity_poly.entity_id
_entity_poly.type
_entity_poly.pdbx_seq_one_letter_code
_entity_poly.pdbx_strand_id
1 'polypeptide(L)'
;MTAEDRIRVLPCWTGSIEIAPLPGGLSNANYLVKDAVGRHVVRFGQDFPFHHVFREREVMTARAAHAAGFAPAVRYSEPGILVTEFLGAKTFVAEDVRANIGRVAALMRGFHREMPNHVSGAGFMFWVFHVIRDYARTLEEAGSRMRSELPRLLTLADELERAQKLLPIVFGHNDLLPANILDDGHRLW
;
A
#
# COMPACT_ATOMS: atom_id res chain seq x y z
N MET A 1 -17.73 -8.11 -18.29
CA MET A 1 -16.30 -8.16 -18.64
C MET A 1 -15.56 -8.67 -17.42
N THR A 2 -14.82 -9.77 -17.56
CA THR A 2 -14.05 -10.36 -16.46
C THR A 2 -12.80 -9.52 -16.15
N ALA A 3 -12.12 -9.79 -15.03
CA ALA A 3 -10.85 -9.12 -14.74
C ALA A 3 -9.79 -9.46 -15.80
N GLU A 4 -9.77 -10.71 -16.27
CA GLU A 4 -8.91 -11.22 -17.32
C GLU A 4 -9.18 -10.53 -18.66
N ASP A 5 -10.44 -10.29 -19.02
CA ASP A 5 -10.79 -9.52 -20.22
C ASP A 5 -10.22 -8.09 -20.15
N ARG A 6 -10.33 -7.45 -18.98
CA ARG A 6 -9.77 -6.11 -18.75
C ARG A 6 -8.25 -6.11 -18.83
N ILE A 7 -7.59 -7.13 -18.28
CA ILE A 7 -6.14 -7.30 -18.39
C ILE A 7 -5.74 -7.40 -19.87
N ARG A 8 -6.42 -8.22 -20.67
CA ARG A 8 -6.05 -8.48 -22.08
C ARG A 8 -6.03 -7.25 -22.96
N VAL A 9 -6.88 -6.26 -22.68
CA VAL A 9 -7.00 -5.05 -23.49
C VAL A 9 -6.02 -3.94 -23.06
N LEU A 10 -5.22 -4.14 -22.00
CA LEU A 10 -4.24 -3.15 -21.59
C LEU A 10 -3.14 -2.99 -22.67
N PRO A 11 -2.76 -1.75 -23.02
CA PRO A 11 -1.85 -1.47 -24.13
C PRO A 11 -0.36 -1.72 -23.80
N CYS A 12 -0.05 -2.18 -22.58
CA CYS A 12 1.32 -2.33 -22.09
C CYS A 12 1.98 -3.68 -22.42
N TRP A 13 1.26 -4.62 -23.02
CA TRP A 13 1.76 -5.98 -23.22
C TRP A 13 2.64 -6.13 -24.45
N THR A 14 3.67 -6.95 -24.32
CA THR A 14 4.48 -7.39 -25.47
C THR A 14 4.12 -8.82 -25.84
N GLY A 15 3.44 -8.99 -26.98
CA GLY A 15 3.03 -10.30 -27.48
C GLY A 15 1.84 -10.90 -26.73
N SER A 16 1.71 -12.23 -26.77
CA SER A 16 0.65 -12.96 -26.07
C SER A 16 0.90 -13.00 -24.57
N ILE A 17 -0.17 -12.97 -23.78
CA ILE A 17 -0.07 -13.01 -22.32
C ILE A 17 -0.70 -14.25 -21.69
N GLU A 18 -0.04 -14.77 -20.66
CA GLU A 18 -0.58 -15.76 -19.72
C GLU A 18 -1.00 -15.03 -18.44
N ILE A 19 -2.21 -15.33 -17.94
CA ILE A 19 -2.76 -14.69 -16.73
C ILE A 19 -3.04 -15.78 -15.71
N ALA A 20 -2.54 -15.58 -14.48
CA ALA A 20 -2.84 -16.43 -13.33
C ALA A 20 -3.27 -15.57 -12.14
N PRO A 21 -4.26 -15.99 -11.35
CA PRO A 21 -4.56 -15.33 -10.07
C PRO A 21 -3.32 -15.34 -9.16
N LEU A 22 -3.02 -14.19 -8.55
CA LEU A 22 -1.96 -14.08 -7.56
C LEU A 22 -2.61 -13.98 -6.18
N PRO A 23 -2.61 -15.06 -5.37
CA PRO A 23 -3.20 -15.03 -4.04
C PRO A 23 -2.42 -14.06 -3.14
N GLY A 24 -3.13 -13.24 -2.38
CA GLY A 24 -2.55 -12.24 -1.48
C GLY A 24 -3.19 -10.86 -1.63
N GLY A 25 -3.13 -10.06 -0.57
CA GLY A 25 -3.79 -8.76 -0.47
C GLY A 25 -5.23 -8.87 0.07
N LEU A 26 -5.55 -8.08 1.11
CA LEU A 26 -6.86 -8.11 1.77
C LEU A 26 -7.96 -7.39 0.97
N SER A 27 -7.59 -6.34 0.23
CA SER A 27 -8.54 -5.39 -0.36
C SER A 27 -8.43 -5.25 -1.88
N ASN A 28 -7.49 -5.95 -2.53
CA ASN A 28 -7.24 -5.82 -3.97
C ASN A 28 -7.22 -7.20 -4.65
N ALA A 29 -7.69 -7.25 -5.89
CA ALA A 29 -7.53 -8.42 -6.74
C ALA A 29 -6.21 -8.30 -7.52
N ASN A 30 -5.32 -9.28 -7.33
CA ASN A 30 -3.99 -9.30 -7.93
C ASN A 30 -3.87 -10.48 -8.90
N TYR A 31 -3.19 -10.23 -10.02
CA TYR A 31 -2.94 -11.22 -11.06
C TYR A 31 -1.47 -11.20 -11.45
N LEU A 32 -0.88 -12.38 -11.59
CA LEU A 32 0.41 -12.55 -12.22
C LEU A 32 0.19 -12.66 -13.73
N VAL A 33 0.79 -11.76 -14.49
CA VAL A 33 0.72 -11.75 -15.95
C VAL A 33 2.12 -11.95 -16.50
N LYS A 34 2.27 -12.92 -17.41
CA LYS A 34 3.52 -13.16 -18.13
C LYS A 34 3.33 -12.77 -19.58
N ASP A 35 4.25 -11.98 -20.11
CA ASP A 35 4.31 -11.61 -21.53
C ASP A 35 5.70 -11.96 -22.11
N ALA A 36 6.03 -11.47 -23.31
CA ALA A 36 7.30 -11.78 -23.95
C ALA A 36 8.53 -11.15 -23.26
N VAL A 37 8.35 -10.12 -22.43
CA VAL A 37 9.46 -9.40 -21.77
C VAL A 37 9.63 -9.76 -20.31
N GLY A 38 8.64 -10.38 -19.67
CA GLY A 38 8.79 -10.87 -18.30
C GLY A 38 7.49 -11.18 -17.59
N ARG A 39 7.54 -11.08 -16.26
CA ARG A 39 6.40 -11.26 -15.35
C ARG A 39 6.04 -9.94 -14.70
N HIS A 40 4.75 -9.71 -14.57
CA HIS A 40 4.15 -8.48 -14.08
C HIS A 40 3.06 -8.80 -13.07
N VAL A 41 2.82 -7.89 -12.13
CA VAL A 41 1.65 -7.95 -11.26
C VAL A 41 0.66 -6.91 -11.74
N VAL A 42 -0.54 -7.35 -12.10
CA VAL A 42 -1.69 -6.46 -12.30
C VAL A 42 -2.49 -6.42 -11.02
N ARG A 43 -2.68 -5.21 -10.50
CA ARG A 43 -3.53 -4.95 -9.35
C ARG A 43 -4.72 -4.12 -9.76
N PHE A 44 -5.91 -4.63 -9.45
CA PHE A 44 -7.13 -3.85 -9.48
C PHE A 44 -7.38 -3.22 -8.11
N GLY A 45 -7.64 -1.92 -8.11
CA GLY A 45 -7.99 -1.19 -6.91
C GLY A 45 -9.06 -0.16 -7.17
N GLN A 46 -9.73 0.26 -6.11
CA GLN A 46 -10.62 1.42 -6.11
C GLN A 46 -10.18 2.40 -5.02
N ASP A 47 -10.70 3.61 -5.09
CA ASP A 47 -10.55 4.57 -4.00
C ASP A 47 -11.35 4.10 -2.78
N PHE A 48 -10.80 4.37 -1.60
CA PHE A 48 -11.50 4.27 -0.34
C PHE A 48 -11.35 5.61 0.39
N PRO A 49 -12.12 6.65 0.01
CA PRO A 49 -11.97 7.99 0.57
C PRO A 49 -12.14 8.02 2.09
N PHE A 50 -13.00 7.16 2.64
CA PHE A 50 -13.21 6.99 4.08
C PHE A 50 -11.99 6.39 4.81
N HIS A 51 -11.11 5.67 4.09
CA HIS A 51 -9.80 5.22 4.57
C HIS A 51 -8.67 6.20 4.19
N HIS A 52 -9.00 7.32 3.54
CA HIS A 52 -8.06 8.31 2.98
C HIS A 52 -7.13 7.70 1.92
N VAL A 53 -7.59 6.65 1.25
CA VAL A 53 -6.85 5.89 0.24
C VAL A 53 -7.31 6.29 -1.16
N PHE A 54 -6.38 6.80 -1.97
CA PHE A 54 -6.63 7.29 -3.33
C PHE A 54 -5.65 6.67 -4.32
N ARG A 55 -6.14 6.16 -5.44
CA ARG A 55 -5.35 5.45 -6.46
C ARG A 55 -4.34 6.35 -7.18
N GLU A 56 -4.68 7.60 -7.43
CA GLU A 56 -3.73 8.54 -8.03
C GLU A 56 -2.49 8.73 -7.15
N ARG A 57 -2.67 8.81 -5.82
CA ARG A 57 -1.57 8.91 -4.87
C ARG A 57 -0.77 7.61 -4.81
N GLU A 58 -1.43 6.47 -4.89
CA GLU A 58 -0.76 5.17 -4.96
C GLU A 58 0.16 5.08 -6.18
N VAL A 59 -0.28 5.52 -7.36
CA VAL A 59 0.58 5.53 -8.56
C VAL A 59 1.79 6.43 -8.35
N MET A 60 1.60 7.65 -7.84
CA MET A 60 2.70 8.59 -7.56
C MET A 60 3.70 8.00 -6.56
N THR A 61 3.21 7.48 -5.44
CA THR A 61 4.06 6.93 -4.38
C THR A 61 4.77 5.65 -4.80
N ALA A 62 4.14 4.78 -5.61
CA ALA A 62 4.79 3.59 -6.17
C ALA A 62 5.94 3.95 -7.12
N ARG A 63 5.75 4.97 -7.97
CA ARG A 63 6.82 5.48 -8.85
C ARG A 63 7.96 6.10 -8.05
N ALA A 64 7.65 6.90 -7.03
CA ALA A 64 8.65 7.47 -6.13
C ALA A 64 9.42 6.39 -5.36
N ALA A 65 8.72 5.38 -4.85
CA ALA A 65 9.33 4.25 -4.15
C ALA A 65 10.24 3.44 -5.08
N HIS A 66 9.86 3.26 -6.35
CA HIS A 66 10.76 2.64 -7.33
C HIS A 66 12.03 3.47 -7.55
N ALA A 67 11.88 4.77 -7.77
CA ALA A 67 13.02 5.69 -7.96
C ALA A 67 13.94 5.73 -6.73
N ALA A 68 13.39 5.57 -5.53
CA ALA A 68 14.12 5.47 -4.26
C ALA A 68 14.66 4.06 -3.97
N GLY A 69 14.32 3.07 -4.81
CA GLY A 69 14.80 1.69 -4.71
C GLY A 69 14.02 0.77 -3.76
N PHE A 70 12.83 1.16 -3.30
CA PHE A 70 11.97 0.40 -2.36
C PHE A 70 10.81 -0.35 -3.01
N ALA A 71 10.51 -0.11 -4.30
CA ALA A 71 9.39 -0.77 -4.98
C ALA A 71 9.76 -1.26 -6.38
N PRO A 72 9.06 -2.28 -6.93
CA PRO A 72 9.20 -2.67 -8.32
C PRO A 72 8.81 -1.54 -9.27
N ALA A 73 9.30 -1.57 -10.51
CA ALA A 73 8.96 -0.55 -11.48
C ALA A 73 7.46 -0.58 -11.82
N VAL A 74 6.84 0.59 -11.90
CA VAL A 74 5.49 0.75 -12.48
C VAL A 74 5.62 0.70 -14.00
N ARG A 75 5.05 -0.32 -14.62
CA ARG A 75 5.06 -0.52 -16.08
C ARG A 75 3.87 0.15 -16.77
N TYR A 76 2.73 0.19 -16.09
CA TYR A 76 1.53 0.83 -16.60
C TYR A 76 0.60 1.25 -15.46
N SER A 77 -0.23 2.25 -15.69
CA SER A 77 -1.26 2.68 -14.75
C SER A 77 -2.39 3.39 -15.48
N GLU A 78 -3.62 3.09 -15.10
CA GLU A 78 -4.82 3.83 -15.47
C GLU A 78 -5.77 3.86 -14.25
N PRO A 79 -6.88 4.64 -14.26
CA PRO A 79 -7.79 4.67 -13.13
C PRO A 79 -8.23 3.27 -12.66
N GLY A 80 -7.84 2.92 -11.44
CA GLY A 80 -8.16 1.64 -10.80
C GLY A 80 -7.32 0.44 -11.22
N ILE A 81 -6.28 0.62 -12.03
CA ILE A 81 -5.35 -0.45 -12.44
C ILE A 81 -3.90 0.02 -12.28
N LEU A 82 -3.09 -0.80 -11.63
CA LEU A 82 -1.64 -0.62 -11.54
C LEU A 82 -0.95 -1.90 -12.05
N VAL A 83 0.01 -1.74 -12.95
CA VAL A 83 0.86 -2.84 -13.45
C VAL A 83 2.28 -2.58 -13.01
N THR A 84 2.86 -3.50 -12.25
CA THR A 84 4.25 -3.43 -11.79
C THR A 84 5.05 -4.64 -12.26
N GLU A 85 6.37 -4.56 -12.21
CA GLU A 85 7.21 -5.74 -12.32
C GLU A 85 6.89 -6.76 -11.21
N PHE A 86 7.08 -8.04 -11.52
CA PHE A 86 7.06 -9.11 -10.54
C PHE A 86 8.48 -9.41 -10.06
N LEU A 87 8.75 -9.15 -8.78
CA LEU A 87 10.07 -9.37 -8.18
C LEU A 87 10.46 -10.85 -8.03
N GLY A 88 9.49 -11.76 -8.00
CA GLY A 88 9.76 -13.18 -7.65
C GLY A 88 10.27 -13.37 -6.22
N ALA A 89 10.10 -12.36 -5.37
CA ALA A 89 10.55 -12.33 -3.99
C ALA A 89 9.61 -13.10 -3.05
N LYS A 90 10.15 -13.60 -1.94
CA LYS A 90 9.37 -14.22 -0.88
C LYS A 90 8.57 -13.15 -0.13
N THR A 91 7.27 -13.33 -0.03
CA THR A 91 6.42 -12.54 0.87
C THR A 91 6.63 -12.97 2.32
N PHE A 92 6.92 -12.03 3.21
CA PHE A 92 7.14 -12.33 4.61
C PHE A 92 5.85 -12.70 5.35
N VAL A 93 5.99 -13.64 6.28
CA VAL A 93 5.04 -13.89 7.37
C VAL A 93 5.59 -13.33 8.70
N ALA A 94 4.82 -13.44 9.78
CA ALA A 94 5.20 -12.88 11.08
C ALA A 94 6.54 -13.45 11.61
N GLU A 95 6.78 -14.75 11.39
CA GLU A 95 8.04 -15.42 11.75
C GLU A 95 9.24 -14.82 11.00
N ASP A 96 9.07 -14.53 9.71
CA ASP A 96 10.13 -13.94 8.89
C ASP A 96 10.51 -12.55 9.39
N VAL A 97 9.52 -11.71 9.73
CA VAL A 97 9.75 -10.37 10.30
C VAL A 97 10.52 -10.47 11.62
N ARG A 98 10.13 -11.38 12.52
CA ARG A 98 10.81 -11.60 13.80
C ARG A 98 12.27 -12.01 13.59
N ALA A 99 12.52 -12.94 12.67
CA ALA A 99 13.87 -13.40 12.33
C ALA A 99 14.73 -12.32 11.63
N ASN A 100 14.12 -11.32 10.99
CA ASN A 100 14.81 -10.31 10.17
C ASN A 100 14.67 -8.88 10.70
N ILE A 101 14.34 -8.68 11.99
CA ILE A 101 13.99 -7.37 12.55
C ILE A 101 15.05 -6.28 12.30
N GLY A 102 16.33 -6.64 12.31
CA GLY A 102 17.42 -5.71 11.99
C GLY A 102 17.39 -5.21 10.54
N ARG A 103 17.12 -6.11 9.57
CA ARG A 103 16.97 -5.77 8.15
C ARG A 103 15.73 -4.92 7.91
N VAL A 104 14.60 -5.26 8.55
CA VAL A 104 13.35 -4.48 8.47
C VAL A 104 13.55 -3.07 9.03
N ALA A 105 14.21 -2.94 10.18
CA ALA A 105 14.50 -1.63 10.75
C ALA A 105 15.46 -0.80 9.88
N ALA A 106 16.42 -1.45 9.21
CA ALA A 106 17.30 -0.78 8.25
C ALA A 106 16.54 -0.30 7.00
N LEU A 107 15.67 -1.14 6.44
CA LEU A 107 14.77 -0.78 5.34
C LEU A 107 13.94 0.45 5.70
N MET A 108 13.26 0.42 6.86
CA MET A 108 12.38 1.53 7.26
C MET A 108 13.14 2.83 7.54
N ARG A 109 14.35 2.77 8.11
CA ARG A 109 15.19 3.96 8.27
C ARG A 109 15.59 4.56 6.92
N GLY A 110 15.96 3.71 5.96
CA GLY A 110 16.23 4.14 4.59
C GLY A 110 14.98 4.77 3.97
N PHE A 111 13.84 4.10 4.05
CA PHE A 111 12.57 4.55 3.50
C PHE A 111 12.19 5.94 4.02
N HIS A 112 12.22 6.15 5.35
CA HIS A 112 11.88 7.44 5.96
C HIS A 112 12.82 8.58 5.54
N ARG A 113 14.08 8.28 5.22
CA ARG A 113 15.09 9.28 4.84
C ARG A 113 15.04 9.61 3.34
N GLU A 114 14.89 8.60 2.50
CA GLU A 114 15.02 8.75 1.06
C GLU A 114 13.69 9.12 0.39
N MET A 115 12.56 8.52 0.81
CA MET A 115 11.26 8.76 0.15
C MET A 115 10.86 10.24 0.02
N PRO A 116 11.07 11.12 1.02
CA PRO A 116 10.74 12.55 0.89
C PRO A 116 11.40 13.24 -0.30
N ASN A 117 12.53 12.74 -0.81
CA ASN A 117 13.25 13.32 -1.95
C ASN A 117 12.65 12.94 -3.31
N HIS A 118 11.74 11.97 -3.36
CA HIS A 118 11.19 11.42 -4.61
C HIS A 118 9.68 11.64 -4.77
N VAL A 119 8.96 11.84 -3.67
CA VAL A 119 7.51 12.10 -3.72
C VAL A 119 7.22 13.51 -4.22
N SER A 120 6.06 13.69 -4.85
CA SER A 120 5.63 14.97 -5.41
C SER A 120 4.14 15.23 -5.17
N GLY A 121 3.72 16.48 -5.36
CA GLY A 121 2.36 16.92 -5.09
C GLY A 121 2.11 17.24 -3.61
N ALA A 122 0.86 17.15 -3.18
CA ALA A 122 0.48 17.47 -1.81
C ALA A 122 1.04 16.42 -0.81
N GLY A 123 1.64 16.89 0.29
CA GLY A 123 2.30 16.06 1.30
C GLY A 123 1.35 15.32 2.25
N PHE A 124 0.27 14.73 1.73
CA PHE A 124 -0.82 14.11 2.48
C PHE A 124 -0.38 13.47 3.81
N MET A 125 -0.79 14.10 4.91
CA MET A 125 -0.38 13.71 6.25
C MET A 125 -1.22 12.53 6.73
N PHE A 126 -0.56 11.46 7.18
CA PHE A 126 -1.24 10.40 7.92
C PHE A 126 -1.39 10.81 9.39
N TRP A 127 -2.58 11.29 9.75
CA TRP A 127 -2.91 11.72 11.10
C TRP A 127 -3.90 10.74 11.73
N VAL A 128 -3.37 9.77 12.47
CA VAL A 128 -4.14 8.64 13.05
C VAL A 128 -5.39 9.12 13.81
N PHE A 129 -5.25 10.13 14.67
CA PHE A 129 -6.38 10.61 15.47
C PHE A 129 -7.44 11.34 14.62
N HIS A 130 -7.03 12.06 13.57
CA HIS A 130 -7.98 12.60 12.60
C HIS A 130 -8.73 11.48 11.88
N VAL A 131 -8.03 10.44 11.42
CA VAL A 131 -8.64 9.27 10.78
C VAL A 131 -9.65 8.58 11.71
N ILE A 132 -9.33 8.42 12.99
CA ILE A 132 -10.27 7.84 13.99
C ILE A 132 -11.53 8.70 14.13
N ARG A 133 -11.38 10.03 14.26
CA ARG A 133 -12.52 10.95 14.33
C ARG A 133 -13.38 10.89 13.07
N ASP A 134 -12.75 10.75 11.92
CA ASP A 134 -13.44 10.66 10.63
C ASP A 134 -14.26 9.38 10.53
N TYR A 135 -13.71 8.21 10.90
CA TYR A 135 -14.49 6.97 10.99
C TYR A 135 -15.66 7.10 11.95
N ALA A 136 -15.47 7.73 13.11
CA ALA A 136 -16.56 7.89 14.07
C ALA A 136 -17.72 8.70 13.46
N ARG A 137 -17.42 9.79 12.74
CA ARG A 137 -18.45 10.55 12.00
C ARG A 137 -19.14 9.70 10.95
N THR A 138 -18.37 8.97 10.12
CA THR A 138 -18.95 8.08 9.09
C THR A 138 -19.85 7.00 9.70
N LEU A 139 -19.43 6.37 10.81
CA LEU A 139 -20.20 5.32 11.48
C LEU A 139 -21.46 5.86 12.17
N GLU A 140 -21.39 7.08 12.71
CA GLU A 140 -22.53 7.77 13.31
C GLU A 140 -23.58 8.11 12.24
N GLU A 141 -23.16 8.76 11.14
CA GLU A 141 -24.01 9.11 10.00
C GLU A 141 -24.66 7.89 9.35
N ALA A 142 -23.93 6.77 9.28
CA ALA A 142 -24.42 5.51 8.70
C ALA A 142 -25.33 4.70 9.63
N GLY A 143 -25.62 5.18 10.86
CA GLY A 143 -26.49 4.44 11.77
C GLY A 143 -25.88 3.12 12.28
N SER A 144 -24.54 3.04 12.38
CA SER A 144 -23.83 1.80 12.71
C SER A 144 -24.32 1.15 14.01
N ARG A 145 -24.27 -0.18 14.06
CA ARG A 145 -24.49 -0.95 15.32
C ARG A 145 -23.52 -0.58 16.45
N MET A 146 -22.41 0.09 16.14
CA MET A 146 -21.38 0.49 17.11
C MET A 146 -21.52 1.93 17.60
N ARG A 147 -22.60 2.65 17.23
CA ARG A 147 -22.80 4.06 17.61
C ARG A 147 -22.67 4.32 19.11
N SER A 148 -23.20 3.43 19.94
CA SER A 148 -23.09 3.54 21.40
C SER A 148 -21.65 3.48 21.93
N GLU A 149 -20.72 2.86 21.19
CA GLU A 149 -19.31 2.76 21.56
C GLU A 149 -18.48 3.96 21.13
N LEU A 150 -18.95 4.74 20.14
CA LEU A 150 -18.16 5.82 19.54
C LEU A 150 -17.71 6.87 20.57
N PRO A 151 -18.55 7.35 21.52
CA PRO A 151 -18.10 8.32 22.52
C PRO A 151 -16.92 7.80 23.35
N ARG A 152 -16.98 6.54 23.79
CA ARG A 152 -15.93 5.89 24.58
C ARG A 152 -14.63 5.77 23.77
N LEU A 153 -14.72 5.35 22.52
CA LEU A 153 -13.56 5.20 21.63
C LEU A 153 -12.91 6.55 21.30
N LEU A 154 -13.72 7.60 21.10
CA LEU A 154 -13.23 8.96 20.86
C LEU A 154 -12.53 9.55 22.08
N THR A 155 -13.07 9.36 23.29
CA THR A 155 -12.38 9.77 24.53
C THR A 155 -11.03 9.07 24.66
N LEU A 156 -10.96 7.76 24.41
CA LEU A 156 -9.69 7.03 24.42
C LEU A 156 -8.70 7.54 23.37
N ALA A 157 -9.18 7.85 22.16
CA ALA A 157 -8.34 8.41 21.10
C ALA A 157 -7.76 9.78 21.50
N ASP A 158 -8.56 10.63 22.14
CA ASP A 158 -8.11 11.94 22.65
C ASP A 158 -7.07 11.78 23.77
N GLU A 159 -7.24 10.82 24.68
CA GLU A 159 -6.26 10.49 25.72
C GLU A 159 -4.93 10.04 25.12
N LEU A 160 -4.98 9.16 24.11
CA LEU A 160 -3.79 8.70 23.39
C LEU A 160 -3.10 9.84 22.62
N GLU A 161 -3.85 10.75 22.00
CA GLU A 161 -3.29 11.90 21.30
C GLU A 161 -2.57 12.85 22.25
N ARG A 162 -3.15 13.13 23.43
CA ARG A 162 -2.51 13.95 24.46
C ARG A 162 -1.26 13.30 25.05
N ALA A 163 -1.23 11.96 25.12
CA ALA A 163 -0.07 11.22 25.61
C ALA A 163 1.07 11.13 24.58
N GLN A 164 0.77 11.32 23.29
CA GLN A 164 1.78 11.23 22.22
C GLN A 164 2.77 12.40 22.32
N LYS A 165 4.07 12.07 22.40
CA LYS A 165 5.15 13.06 22.32
C LYS A 165 5.22 13.66 20.92
N LEU A 166 5.77 14.86 20.80
CA LEU A 166 6.13 15.42 19.50
C LEU A 166 7.13 14.48 18.80
N LEU A 167 6.79 14.05 17.59
CA LEU A 167 7.59 13.18 16.74
C LEU A 167 7.98 13.94 15.47
N PRO A 168 9.13 13.63 14.86
CA PRO A 168 9.48 14.20 13.57
C PRO A 168 8.45 13.79 12.51
N ILE A 169 8.12 14.71 11.62
CA ILE A 169 7.32 14.39 10.43
C ILE A 169 8.21 13.62 9.48
N VAL A 170 7.80 12.39 9.15
CA VAL A 170 8.50 11.50 8.21
C VAL A 170 7.52 10.98 7.17
N PHE A 171 8.03 10.63 5.99
CA PHE A 171 7.23 9.90 5.02
C PHE A 171 7.18 8.42 5.42
N GLY A 172 6.05 7.99 5.99
CA GLY A 172 5.82 6.61 6.44
C GLY A 172 5.13 5.74 5.39
N HIS A 173 5.35 4.42 5.45
CA HIS A 173 4.59 3.45 4.66
C HIS A 173 3.11 3.38 5.11
N ASN A 174 2.84 3.63 6.40
CA ASN A 174 1.50 3.68 7.03
C ASN A 174 0.68 2.38 7.00
N ASP A 175 1.24 1.27 6.50
CA ASP A 175 0.60 -0.05 6.45
C ASP A 175 1.66 -1.18 6.45
N LEU A 176 2.52 -1.20 7.47
CA LEU A 176 3.68 -2.11 7.50
C LEU A 176 3.32 -3.49 8.06
N LEU A 177 2.50 -4.23 7.32
CA LEU A 177 2.17 -5.63 7.60
C LEU A 177 3.27 -6.55 7.06
N PRO A 178 3.50 -7.76 7.62
CA PRO A 178 4.48 -8.71 7.09
C PRO A 178 4.31 -8.99 5.60
N ALA A 179 3.06 -9.08 5.12
CA ALA A 179 2.75 -9.34 3.72
C ALA A 179 3.16 -8.23 2.75
N ASN A 180 3.50 -7.03 3.25
CA ASN A 180 4.00 -5.91 2.47
C ASN A 180 5.54 -5.84 2.42
N ILE A 181 6.24 -6.79 3.06
CA ILE A 181 7.70 -6.89 3.02
C ILE A 181 8.08 -8.08 2.14
N LEU A 182 8.92 -7.83 1.14
CA LEU A 182 9.36 -8.86 0.21
C LEU A 182 10.88 -9.06 0.30
N ASP A 183 11.33 -10.31 0.29
CA ASP A 183 12.75 -10.67 0.31
C ASP A 183 13.13 -11.42 -0.97
N ASP A 184 13.99 -10.82 -1.79
CA ASP A 184 14.51 -11.43 -3.01
C ASP A 184 15.76 -12.29 -2.75
N GLY A 185 16.19 -12.42 -1.50
CA GLY A 185 17.40 -13.13 -1.08
C GLY A 185 18.65 -12.25 -1.00
N HIS A 186 18.61 -11.03 -1.56
CA HIS A 186 19.68 -10.05 -1.52
C HIS A 186 19.30 -8.83 -0.66
N ARG A 187 18.06 -8.35 -0.79
CA ARG A 187 17.55 -7.20 -0.05
C ARG A 187 16.06 -7.34 0.26
N LEU A 188 15.61 -6.51 1.19
CA LEU A 188 14.20 -6.33 1.44
C LEU A 188 13.66 -5.22 0.55
N TRP A 189 12.42 -5.39 0.11
CA TRP A 189 11.59 -4.41 -0.58
C TRP A 189 10.42 -4.05 0.32
#